data_AF-A0A8K0GHF4-F1
#
_entry.id   AF-A0A8K0GHF4-F1
#
_cell.length_a   1.000
_cell.length_b   1.000
_cell.length_c   1.000
_cell.angle_alpha   90.00
_cell.angle_beta   90.00
_cell.angle_gamma   90.00
#
_symmetry.space_group_name_H-M   'P 1'
#
loop_
_entity.id
_entity.type
_entity.pdbx_description
1 polymer ?
#
loop_
_entity_poly.entity_id
_entity_poly.type
_entity_poly.pdbx_seq_one_letter_code
_entity_poly.pdbx_strand_id
1 'polypeptide(L)'
;MDTSDLLALKEAMNDFVKQHLGIEAKIKTVCQLGLRTFLIEMNNTHEKDRIMQSKSKLKDIQGANIYINDNITRRERERQTSIRKFAYKERSNGKDVNIGMKKVVVNGT
;
A
#
# COMPACT_ATOMS: atom_id res chain seq x y z
N MET A 1 -9.45 23.57 -6.29
CA MET A 1 -8.32 22.81 -6.84
C MET A 1 -8.54 22.79 -8.32
N ASP A 2 -7.76 23.57 -9.04
CA ASP A 2 -7.96 23.75 -10.47
C ASP A 2 -7.34 22.57 -11.23
N THR A 3 -7.72 22.38 -12.49
CA THR A 3 -7.24 21.24 -13.30
C THR A 3 -5.72 21.19 -13.40
N SER A 4 -5.05 22.36 -13.38
CA SER A 4 -3.59 22.48 -13.38
C SER A 4 -2.96 21.90 -12.11
N ASP A 5 -3.56 22.16 -10.94
CA ASP A 5 -3.06 21.66 -9.66
C ASP A 5 -3.14 20.13 -9.59
N LEU A 6 -4.21 19.56 -10.16
CA LEU A 6 -4.41 18.12 -10.20
C LEU A 6 -3.37 17.41 -11.09
N LEU A 7 -3.00 18.02 -12.21
CA LEU A 7 -1.96 17.51 -13.10
C LEU A 7 -0.59 17.55 -12.42
N ALA A 8 -0.23 18.69 -11.84
CA ALA A 8 1.02 18.82 -11.09
C ALA A 8 1.11 17.83 -9.93
N LEU A 9 0.00 17.60 -9.22
CA LEU A 9 -0.05 16.61 -8.13
C LEU A 9 0.11 15.17 -8.64
N LYS A 10 -0.49 14.82 -9.79
CA LYS A 10 -0.31 13.50 -10.41
C LYS A 10 1.14 13.27 -10.81
N GLU A 11 1.77 14.25 -11.43
CA GLU A 11 3.18 14.19 -11.83
C GLU A 11 4.09 14.04 -10.61
N ALA A 12 3.90 14.87 -9.57
CA ALA A 12 4.66 14.77 -8.33
C ALA A 12 4.55 13.39 -7.65
N MET A 13 3.36 12.78 -7.67
CA MET A 13 3.17 11.43 -7.11
C MET A 13 3.82 10.34 -7.97
N ASN A 14 3.80 10.46 -9.29
CA ASN A 14 4.50 9.54 -10.19
C ASN A 14 6.02 9.62 -9.97
N ASP A 15 6.57 10.83 -9.89
CA ASP A 15 7.99 11.06 -9.66
C ASP A 15 8.43 10.52 -8.29
N PHE A 16 7.63 10.74 -7.26
CA PHE A 16 7.86 10.17 -5.93
C PHE A 16 7.97 8.63 -5.98
N VAL A 17 7.02 7.97 -6.65
CA VAL A 17 7.02 6.51 -6.78
C VAL A 17 8.22 6.03 -7.62
N LYS A 18 8.56 6.73 -8.69
CA LYS A 18 9.71 6.40 -9.53
C LYS A 18 11.02 6.55 -8.77
N GLN A 19 11.23 7.67 -8.08
CA GLN A 19 12.46 7.98 -7.35
C GLN A 19 12.69 7.02 -6.18
N HIS A 20 11.67 6.75 -5.36
CA HIS A 20 11.85 6.01 -4.12
C HIS A 20 11.57 4.50 -4.26
N LEU A 21 10.74 4.09 -5.21
CA LEU A 21 10.37 2.68 -5.39
C LEU A 21 10.94 2.07 -6.68
N GLY A 22 11.42 2.89 -7.63
CA GLY A 22 11.92 2.42 -8.93
C GLY A 22 10.82 1.87 -9.83
N ILE A 23 9.59 2.38 -9.68
CA ILE A 23 8.41 1.89 -10.41
C ILE A 23 7.84 3.04 -11.23
N GLU A 24 7.66 2.81 -12.53
CA GLU A 24 6.87 3.71 -13.35
C GLU A 24 5.39 3.42 -13.12
N ALA A 25 4.75 4.32 -12.38
CA ALA A 25 3.34 4.26 -12.03
C ALA A 25 2.49 5.01 -13.06
N LYS A 26 1.35 4.43 -13.44
CA LYS A 26 0.29 5.13 -14.18
C LYS A 26 -0.84 5.46 -13.23
N ILE A 27 -0.73 6.61 -12.56
CA ILE A 27 -1.78 7.11 -11.68
C ILE A 27 -2.98 7.60 -12.48
N LYS A 28 -4.17 7.10 -12.14
CA LYS A 28 -5.45 7.48 -12.74
C LYS A 28 -5.99 8.75 -12.11
N THR A 29 -6.08 8.78 -10.78
CA THR A 29 -6.56 9.93 -10.01
C THR A 29 -5.75 10.09 -8.72
N VAL A 30 -5.61 11.33 -8.27
CA VAL A 30 -5.08 11.66 -6.94
C VAL A 30 -6.08 12.57 -6.27
N CYS A 31 -6.38 12.29 -5.00
CA CYS A 31 -7.21 13.14 -4.17
C CYS A 31 -6.47 13.42 -2.86
N GLN A 32 -6.32 14.70 -2.52
CA GLN A 32 -5.76 15.09 -1.23
C GLN A 32 -6.85 15.00 -0.16
N LEU A 33 -6.65 14.12 0.83
CA LEU A 33 -7.57 13.94 1.95
C LEU A 33 -7.21 14.81 3.17
N GLY A 34 -6.01 15.37 3.19
CA GLY A 34 -5.52 16.27 4.22
C GLY A 34 -4.11 16.79 3.90
N LEU A 35 -3.51 17.52 4.83
CA LEU A 35 -2.20 18.17 4.60
C LEU A 35 -1.10 17.22 4.13
N ARG A 36 -1.11 15.96 4.58
CA ARG A 36 -0.07 14.96 4.28
C ARG A 36 -0.63 13.60 3.84
N THR A 37 -1.92 13.55 3.48
CA THR A 37 -2.60 12.29 3.18
C THR A 37 -3.22 12.38 1.80
N PHE A 38 -2.87 11.42 0.94
CA PHE A 38 -3.35 11.33 -0.42
C PHE A 38 -4.01 9.97 -0.67
N LEU A 39 -5.11 9.97 -1.40
CA LEU A 39 -5.71 8.78 -1.98
C LEU A 39 -5.33 8.73 -3.45
N ILE A 40 -4.72 7.62 -3.86
CA ILE A 40 -4.22 7.42 -5.22
C ILE A 40 -4.95 6.24 -5.83
N GLU A 41 -5.58 6.46 -6.98
CA GLU A 41 -6.15 5.40 -7.81
C GLU A 41 -5.16 5.07 -8.94
N MET A 42 -4.81 3.80 -9.07
CA MET A 42 -3.89 3.30 -10.10
C MET A 42 -4.67 2.82 -11.31
N ASN A 43 -4.12 2.99 -12.53
CA ASN A 43 -4.73 2.43 -13.74
C ASN A 43 -4.63 0.90 -13.81
N ASN A 44 -3.60 0.31 -13.21
CA ASN A 44 -3.35 -1.13 -13.27
C ASN A 44 -3.04 -1.70 -11.87
N THR A 45 -3.69 -2.82 -11.53
CA THR A 45 -3.46 -3.58 -10.31
C THR A 45 -2.03 -4.12 -10.21
N HIS A 46 -1.39 -4.49 -11.32
CA HIS A 46 -0.01 -4.99 -11.31
C HIS A 46 0.99 -3.95 -10.79
N GLU A 47 0.88 -2.69 -11.24
CA GLU A 47 1.73 -1.59 -10.75
C GLU A 47 1.44 -1.29 -9.28
N LYS A 48 0.16 -1.31 -8.90
CA LYS A 48 -0.26 -1.18 -7.50
C LYS A 48 0.38 -2.25 -6.62
N ASP A 49 0.36 -3.51 -7.05
CA ASP A 49 0.94 -4.63 -6.29
C ASP A 49 2.46 -4.47 -6.14
N ARG A 50 3.16 -4.05 -7.20
CA ARG A 50 4.60 -3.77 -7.14
C ARG A 50 4.94 -2.64 -6.16
N ILE A 51 4.13 -1.57 -6.14
CA ILE A 51 4.27 -0.47 -5.17
C ILE A 51 4.06 -1.01 -3.75
N MET A 52 3.01 -1.79 -3.54
CA MET A 52 2.69 -2.36 -2.23
C MET A 52 3.75 -3.33 -1.71
N GLN A 53 4.42 -4.06 -2.61
CA GLN A 53 5.56 -4.92 -2.27
C GLN A 53 6.84 -4.10 -1.98
N SER A 54 7.05 -2.99 -2.69
CA SER A 54 8.27 -2.17 -2.58
C SER A 54 8.20 -1.11 -1.48
N LYS A 55 7.03 -0.83 -0.90
CA LYS A 55 6.83 0.25 0.07
C LYS A 55 7.70 0.16 1.33
N SER A 56 8.28 -0.99 1.63
CA SER A 56 9.24 -1.14 2.74
C SER A 56 10.47 -0.26 2.56
N LYS A 57 10.88 0.01 1.30
CA LYS A 57 11.98 0.91 0.94
C LYS A 57 11.77 2.36 1.39
N LEU A 58 10.52 2.76 1.63
CA LEU A 58 10.22 4.11 2.12
C LEU A 58 10.77 4.36 3.52
N LYS A 59 11.05 3.30 4.28
CA LYS A 59 11.71 3.41 5.59
C LYS A 59 13.16 3.89 5.49
N ASP A 60 13.77 3.76 4.32
CA ASP A 60 15.17 4.15 4.09
C ASP A 60 15.30 5.66 3.83
N ILE A 61 14.19 6.38 3.67
CA ILE A 61 14.16 7.83 3.50
C ILE A 61 14.40 8.49 4.87
N GLN A 62 15.63 8.93 5.10
CA GLN A 62 16.01 9.58 6.35
C GLN A 62 15.16 10.83 6.64
N GLY A 63 14.66 10.94 7.87
CA GLY A 63 13.87 12.09 8.32
C GLY A 63 12.42 12.11 7.83
N ALA A 64 11.96 11.10 7.09
CA ALA A 64 10.59 11.04 6.56
C ALA A 64 9.81 9.84 7.12
N ASN A 65 8.58 10.10 7.58
CA ASN A 65 7.64 9.07 8.03
C ASN A 65 6.54 8.88 6.99
N ILE A 66 6.87 8.15 5.92
CA ILE A 66 5.96 7.92 4.78
C ILE A 66 5.41 6.50 4.83
N TYR A 67 4.09 6.36 4.71
CA TYR A 67 3.40 5.08 4.74
C TYR A 67 2.45 4.95 3.56
N ILE A 68 2.51 3.81 2.86
CA ILE A 68 1.53 3.44 1.83
C ILE A 68 0.70 2.27 2.35
N ASN A 69 -0.61 2.44 2.35
CA ASN A 69 -1.56 1.41 2.78
C ASN A 69 -2.67 1.26 1.76
N ASP A 70 -3.21 0.04 1.64
CA ASP A 70 -4.41 -0.18 0.85
C ASP A 70 -5.59 0.59 1.43
N ASN A 71 -6.34 1.24 0.55
CA ASN A 71 -7.65 1.77 0.91
C ASN A 71 -8.63 0.60 1.05
N ILE A 72 -8.83 0.14 2.28
CA ILE A 72 -9.76 -0.95 2.62
C ILE A 72 -10.97 -0.41 3.37
N THR A 73 -12.13 -1.00 3.09
CA THR A 73 -13.36 -0.73 3.83
C THR A 73 -13.27 -1.22 5.28
N ARG A 74 -14.15 -0.74 6.17
CA ARG A 74 -14.21 -1.18 7.57
C ARG A 74 -14.37 -2.71 7.68
N ARG A 75 -15.28 -3.29 6.89
CA ARG A 75 -15.52 -4.74 6.85
C ARG A 75 -14.30 -5.54 6.42
N GLU A 76 -13.53 -5.02 5.45
CA GLU A 76 -12.28 -5.65 5.02
C GLU A 76 -11.19 -5.55 6.09
N ARG A 77 -11.12 -4.43 6.82
CA ARG A 77 -10.20 -4.26 7.95
C ARG A 77 -10.51 -5.22 9.09
N GLU A 78 -11.78 -5.42 9.42
CA GLU A 78 -12.24 -6.40 10.40
C GLU A 78 -11.83 -7.82 9.97
N ARG A 79 -12.09 -8.19 8.71
CA ARG A 79 -11.64 -9.47 8.15
C ARG A 79 -10.12 -9.64 8.24
N GLN A 80 -9.34 -8.63 7.86
CA GLN A 80 -7.88 -8.67 7.94
C GLN A 80 -7.38 -8.81 9.38
N THR A 81 -8.10 -8.21 10.34
CA THR A 81 -7.80 -8.34 11.78
C THR A 81 -8.03 -9.76 12.25
N SER A 82 -9.15 -10.39 11.87
CA SER A 82 -9.42 -11.80 12.18
C SER A 82 -8.37 -12.73 11.59
N ILE A 83 -7.94 -12.48 10.35
CA ILE A 83 -6.85 -13.23 9.71
C ILE A 83 -5.55 -13.12 10.52
N ARG A 84 -5.21 -11.91 11.01
CA ARG A 84 -4.01 -11.71 11.85
C ARG A 84 -4.10 -12.45 13.18
N LYS A 85 -5.26 -12.45 13.83
CA LYS A 85 -5.49 -13.21 15.08
C LYS A 85 -5.30 -14.71 14.85
N PHE A 86 -5.88 -15.24 13.77
CA PHE A 86 -5.71 -16.64 13.38
C PHE A 86 -4.23 -16.96 13.12
N ALA A 87 -3.54 -16.15 12.32
CA ALA A 87 -2.13 -16.35 12.01
C ALA A 87 -1.23 -16.31 13.26
N TYR A 88 -1.52 -15.44 14.23
CA TYR A 88 -0.79 -15.39 15.49
C TYR A 88 -0.94 -16.70 16.28
N LYS A 89 -2.17 -17.23 16.38
CA LYS A 89 -2.45 -18.51 17.03
C LYS A 89 -1.70 -19.67 16.35
N GLU A 90 -1.72 -19.72 15.02
CA GLU A 90 -1.04 -20.78 14.28
C GLU A 90 0.49 -20.69 14.41
N ARG A 91 1.06 -19.48 14.45
CA ARG A 91 2.49 -19.29 14.75
C ARG A 91 2.86 -19.71 16.16
N SER A 92 2.00 -19.44 17.16
CA SER A 92 2.23 -19.95 18.52
C SER A 92 2.18 -21.48 18.60
N ASN A 93 1.53 -22.13 17.63
CA ASN A 93 1.52 -23.59 17.48
C ASN A 93 2.71 -24.11 16.65
N GLY A 94 3.72 -23.27 16.36
CA GLY A 94 4.94 -23.66 15.64
C GLY A 94 4.79 -23.76 14.11
N LYS A 95 3.67 -23.29 13.53
CA LYS A 95 3.48 -23.33 12.07
C LYS A 95 4.12 -22.12 11.39
N ASP A 96 4.60 -22.30 10.17
CA ASP A 96 4.98 -21.19 9.31
C ASP A 96 3.72 -20.56 8.69
N VAL A 97 3.57 -19.24 8.83
CA VAL A 97 2.33 -18.55 8.44
C VAL A 97 2.65 -17.24 7.73
N ASN A 98 2.22 -17.14 6.48
CA ASN A 98 2.33 -15.94 5.65
C ASN A 98 0.95 -15.28 5.48
N ILE A 99 0.88 -13.98 5.77
CA ILE A 99 -0.36 -13.20 5.66
C ILE A 99 -0.29 -12.35 4.40
N GLY A 100 -1.23 -12.58 3.48
CA GLY A 100 -1.49 -11.69 2.36
C GLY A 100 -2.71 -10.81 2.61
N MET A 101 -3.03 -9.94 1.65
CA MET A 101 -4.31 -9.23 1.65
C MET A 101 -5.44 -10.25 1.49
N LYS A 102 -6.40 -10.27 2.44
CA LYS A 102 -7.55 -11.19 2.48
C LYS A 102 -7.21 -12.69 2.49
N LYS A 103 -5.94 -13.08 2.63
CA LYS A 103 -5.51 -14.49 2.63
C LYS A 103 -4.46 -14.78 3.70
N VAL A 104 -4.40 -16.04 4.10
CA VAL A 104 -3.35 -16.61 4.96
C VAL A 104 -2.90 -17.93 4.32
N VAL A 105 -1.59 -18.14 4.29
CA VAL A 105 -0.95 -19.36 3.80
C VAL A 105 -0.26 -19.99 5.00
N VAL A 106 -0.50 -21.28 5.24
CA VAL A 106 0.04 -22.00 6.40
C VAL A 106 0.88 -23.16 5.88
N ASN A 107 2.15 -23.22 6.28
CA ASN A 107 3.10 -24.24 5.84
C ASN A 107 3.26 -24.33 4.31
N GLY A 108 3.15 -23.20 3.61
CA GLY A 108 3.35 -23.12 2.16
C GLY A 108 2.24 -23.73 1.29
N THR A 109 1.14 -24.20 1.89
CA THR A 109 -0.06 -24.69 1.20
C THR A 109 -1.26 -23.75 1.32
#